data_AF-A0A2V8SWX1-F1
#
_entry.id   AF-A0A2V8SWX1-F1
#
_cell.length_a   1.000
_cell.length_b   1.000
_cell.length_c   1.000
_cell.angle_alpha   90.00
_cell.angle_beta   90.00
_cell.angle_gamma   90.00
#
_symmetry.space_group_name_H-M   'P 1'
#
loop_
_entity.id
_entity.type
_entity.pdbx_description
1 polymer ?
#
loop_
_entity_poly.entity_id
_entity_poly.type
_entity_poly.pdbx_seq_one_letter_code
_entity_poly.pdbx_strand_id
1 'polypeptide(L)'
;DLKVLDANGVGTTSATMDAINWAIVNQKRYNVRIINLSLGTPVRESFRKDPLCKAVERAVLNGIVVIAAAGNNGHTDEIVGYKDNGDPLYRPVYGGIDSPGSSPYAITVGASDSRG
;
A
#
# COMPACT_ATOMS: atom_id res chain seq x y z
N ASP A 1 -7.43 15.19 5.46
CA ASP A 1 -6.40 14.20 5.10
C ASP A 1 -5.09 14.48 5.80
N LEU A 2 -4.28 13.44 6.01
CA LEU A 2 -2.93 13.54 6.57
C LEU A 2 -1.95 13.51 5.40
N LYS A 3 -1.36 14.65 5.07
CA LYS A 3 -0.44 14.77 3.93
C LYS A 3 0.95 14.24 4.32
N VAL A 4 1.37 13.15 3.67
CA VAL A 4 2.67 12.50 3.91
C VAL A 4 3.56 12.44 2.68
N LEU A 5 3.04 12.84 1.51
CA LEU A 5 3.75 12.92 0.24
C LEU A 5 3.85 14.38 -0.23
N ASP A 6 4.93 14.70 -0.92
CA ASP A 6 5.17 15.98 -1.58
C ASP A 6 4.42 16.09 -2.92
N ALA A 7 4.70 17.16 -3.68
CA ALA A 7 4.04 17.40 -4.97
C ALA A 7 4.38 16.36 -6.05
N ASN A 8 5.45 15.59 -5.88
CA ASN A 8 5.87 14.54 -6.80
C ASN A 8 5.40 13.14 -6.35
N GLY A 9 4.60 13.06 -5.28
CA GLY A 9 4.19 11.78 -4.69
C GLY A 9 5.30 11.10 -3.88
N VAL A 10 6.35 11.83 -3.50
CA VAL A 10 7.47 11.30 -2.72
C VAL A 10 7.31 11.67 -1.26
N GLY A 11 7.58 10.72 -0.36
CA GLY A 11 7.55 10.96 1.08
C GLY A 11 8.47 10.02 1.81
N THR A 12 8.52 10.16 3.14
CA THR A 12 9.33 9.29 3.98
C THR A 12 8.47 8.27 4.72
N THR A 13 9.07 7.12 5.00
CA THR A 13 8.50 6.12 5.90
C THR A 13 8.14 6.73 7.26
N SER A 14 9.02 7.59 7.80
CA SER A 14 8.76 8.28 9.08
C SER A 14 7.51 9.16 9.04
N ALA A 15 7.32 9.97 8.00
CA ALA A 15 6.14 10.83 7.87
C ALA A 15 4.84 10.02 7.82
N THR A 16 4.87 8.88 7.12
CA THR A 16 3.72 7.96 7.06
C THR A 16 3.44 7.34 8.42
N MET A 17 4.48 6.90 9.15
CA MET A 17 4.33 6.37 10.51
C MET A 17 3.76 7.41 11.47
N ASP A 18 4.24 8.65 11.40
CA ASP A 18 3.77 9.76 12.23
C ASP A 18 2.29 10.08 11.96
N ALA A 19 1.87 10.04 10.70
CA ALA A 19 0.46 10.19 10.32
C ALA A 19 -0.42 9.05 10.86
N ILE A 20 0.03 7.79 10.76
CA ILE A 20 -0.70 6.65 11.33
C ILE A 20 -0.81 6.82 12.85
N ASN A 21 0.28 7.19 13.52
CA ASN A 21 0.27 7.43 14.96
C ASN A 21 -0.67 8.58 15.35
N TRP A 22 -0.67 9.68 14.58
CA TRP A 22 -1.61 10.78 14.78
C TRP A 22 -3.06 10.31 14.66
N ALA A 23 -3.37 9.47 13.67
CA ALA A 23 -4.71 8.92 13.48
C ALA A 23 -5.16 8.04 14.65
N ILE A 24 -4.25 7.23 15.22
CA ILE A 24 -4.51 6.45 16.43
C ILE A 24 -4.78 7.37 17.63
N VAL A 25 -3.90 8.34 17.89
CA VAL A 25 -4.03 9.27 19.04
C VAL A 25 -5.33 10.08 18.96
N ASN A 26 -5.72 10.52 17.77
CA ASN A 26 -6.90 11.34 17.56
C ASN A 26 -8.15 10.54 17.17
N GLN A 27 -8.09 9.20 17.24
CA GLN A 27 -9.14 8.31 16.76
C GLN A 27 -10.51 8.66 17.32
N LYS A 28 -10.62 8.83 18.65
CA LYS A 28 -11.89 9.15 19.31
C LYS A 28 -12.39 10.56 18.97
N ARG A 29 -11.47 11.52 18.86
CA ARG A 29 -11.79 12.93 18.59
C ARG A 29 -12.43 13.11 17.22
N TYR A 30 -11.91 12.42 16.21
CA TYR A 30 -12.38 12.54 14.82
C TYR A 30 -13.17 11.33 14.34
N ASN A 31 -13.47 10.38 15.23
CA ASN A 31 -14.13 9.11 14.90
C ASN A 31 -13.42 8.40 13.72
N VAL A 32 -12.09 8.31 13.78
CA VAL A 32 -11.30 7.62 12.76
C VAL A 32 -11.57 6.12 12.91
N ARG A 33 -12.09 5.51 11.85
CA ARG A 33 -12.37 4.06 11.81
C ARG A 33 -11.59 3.33 10.73
N ILE A 34 -11.13 4.07 9.72
CA ILE A 34 -10.49 3.53 8.53
C ILE A 34 -9.30 4.43 8.18
N ILE A 35 -8.19 3.82 7.80
CA ILE A 35 -7.05 4.48 7.15
C ILE A 35 -6.90 3.86 5.75
N ASN A 36 -6.80 4.71 4.74
CA ASN A 36 -6.47 4.32 3.37
C ASN A 36 -5.02 4.75 3.04
N LEU A 37 -4.16 3.78 2.73
CA LEU A 37 -2.75 3.97 2.36
C LEU A 37 -2.57 3.65 0.88
N SER A 38 -2.82 4.63 0.02
CA SER A 38 -2.55 4.57 -1.42
C SER A 38 -1.11 4.99 -1.73
N LEU A 39 -0.17 4.30 -1.07
CA LEU A 39 1.27 4.51 -1.18
C LEU A 39 1.96 3.18 -0.91
N GLY A 40 3.23 3.07 -1.30
CA GLY A 40 4.00 1.87 -1.02
C GLY A 40 5.50 2.10 -1.11
N THR A 41 6.25 1.23 -0.47
CA THR A 41 7.71 1.13 -0.59
C THR A 41 8.09 -0.32 -0.86
N PRO A 42 9.19 -0.59 -1.59
CA PRO A 42 9.65 -1.95 -1.82
C PRO A 42 9.85 -2.73 -0.52
N VAL A 43 9.40 -3.99 -0.49
CA VAL A 43 9.62 -4.87 0.66
C VAL A 43 11.08 -5.27 0.74
N ARG A 44 11.78 -4.82 1.78
CA ARG A 44 13.20 -5.15 2.02
C ARG A 44 13.41 -6.15 3.14
N GLU A 45 12.40 -6.33 3.98
CA GLU A 45 12.48 -7.15 5.18
C GLU A 45 11.11 -7.76 5.51
N SER A 46 11.09 -8.73 6.43
CA SER A 46 9.85 -9.33 6.90
C SER A 46 8.92 -8.28 7.52
N PHE A 47 7.60 -8.45 7.38
CA PHE A 47 6.58 -7.63 8.05
C PHE A 47 6.80 -7.50 9.58
N ARG A 48 7.52 -8.45 10.18
CA ARG A 48 7.88 -8.44 11.61
C ARG A 48 8.90 -7.34 11.97
N LYS A 49 9.63 -6.81 10.99
CA LYS A 49 10.67 -5.79 11.17
C LYS A 49 10.40 -4.52 10.37
N ASP A 50 9.65 -4.64 9.26
CA ASP A 50 9.25 -3.50 8.44
C ASP A 50 8.49 -2.45 9.27
N PRO A 51 8.98 -1.20 9.30
CA PRO A 51 8.43 -0.17 10.17
C PRO A 51 7.01 0.29 9.77
N LEU A 52 6.65 0.24 8.48
CA LEU A 52 5.29 0.55 8.03
C LEU A 52 4.33 -0.58 8.40
N CYS A 53 4.73 -1.84 8.21
CA CYS A 53 3.96 -2.99 8.67
C CYS A 53 3.69 -2.91 10.18
N LYS A 54 4.68 -2.49 10.97
CA LYS A 54 4.53 -2.27 12.41
C LYS A 54 3.60 -1.11 12.76
N ALA A 55 3.61 -0.03 11.99
CA ALA A 55 2.64 1.05 12.18
C ALA A 55 1.21 0.60 11.86
N VAL A 56 1.03 -0.18 10.78
CA VAL A 56 -0.25 -0.78 10.42
C VAL A 56 -0.75 -1.74 11.50
N GLU A 57 0.09 -2.64 12.00
CA GLU A 57 -0.22 -3.54 13.11
C GLU A 57 -0.77 -2.76 14.31
N ARG A 58 -0.10 -1.67 14.71
CA ARG A 58 -0.55 -0.81 15.82
C ARG A 58 -1.90 -0.16 15.56
N ALA A 59 -2.17 0.31 14.34
CA ALA A 59 -3.46 0.91 13.99
C ALA A 59 -4.61 -0.12 14.09
N VAL A 60 -4.40 -1.31 13.54
CA VAL A 60 -5.38 -2.40 13.57
C VAL A 60 -5.65 -2.86 15.00
N LEU A 61 -4.61 -2.99 15.83
CA LEU A 61 -4.77 -3.31 17.25
C LEU A 61 -5.52 -2.24 18.05
N ASN A 62 -5.60 -0.99 17.56
CA ASN A 62 -6.44 0.08 18.13
C ASN A 62 -7.85 0.13 17.50
N GLY A 63 -8.24 -0.88 16.71
CA GLY A 63 -9.56 -0.99 16.11
C GLY A 63 -9.76 -0.11 14.88
N ILE A 64 -8.69 0.32 14.21
CA ILE A 64 -8.75 1.05 12.94
C ILE A 64 -8.53 0.06 11.79
N VAL A 65 -9.48 -0.03 10.86
CA VAL A 65 -9.29 -0.81 9.63
C VAL A 65 -8.26 -0.12 8.75
N VAL A 66 -7.25 -0.85 8.28
CA VAL A 66 -6.25 -0.30 7.36
C VAL A 66 -6.40 -0.97 5.99
N ILE A 67 -6.54 -0.14 4.96
CA ILE A 67 -6.56 -0.53 3.55
C ILE A 67 -5.24 -0.06 2.94
N ALA A 68 -4.53 -0.97 2.28
CA ALA A 68 -3.25 -0.67 1.62
C ALA A 68 -3.29 -1.09 0.14
N ALA A 69 -2.73 -0.26 -0.73
CA ALA A 69 -2.54 -0.65 -2.12
C ALA A 69 -1.53 -1.81 -2.24
N ALA A 70 -1.77 -2.74 -3.16
CA ALA A 70 -0.82 -3.80 -3.48
C ALA A 70 0.47 -3.25 -4.13
N GLY A 71 0.38 -2.12 -4.83
CA GLY A 71 1.46 -1.56 -5.65
C GLY A 71 1.21 -1.79 -7.15
N ASN A 72 1.99 -1.09 -7.98
CA ASN A 72 1.85 -1.11 -9.44
C ASN A 72 2.97 -1.90 -10.12
N ASN A 73 3.67 -2.76 -9.38
CA ASN A 73 4.84 -3.52 -9.83
C ASN A 73 4.48 -4.94 -10.31
N GLY A 74 3.29 -5.11 -10.91
CA GLY A 74 2.74 -6.43 -11.28
C GLY A 74 3.32 -7.05 -12.55
N HIS A 75 4.01 -6.27 -13.37
CA HIS A 75 4.69 -6.71 -14.57
C HIS A 75 5.92 -5.82 -14.85
N THR A 76 6.82 -6.29 -15.71
CA THR A 76 7.90 -5.45 -16.27
C THR A 76 7.42 -4.76 -17.54
N ASP A 77 8.23 -3.86 -18.12
CA ASP A 77 7.96 -3.27 -19.44
C ASP A 77 8.32 -4.20 -20.61
N GLU A 78 8.77 -5.43 -20.32
CA GLU A 78 9.12 -6.40 -21.35
C GLU A 78 7.86 -7.03 -21.95
N ILE A 79 7.68 -6.83 -23.26
CA ILE A 79 6.60 -7.47 -24.03
C ILE A 79 7.00 -8.91 -24.35
N VAL A 80 6.23 -9.88 -23.86
CA VAL A 80 6.42 -11.32 -24.09
C VAL A 80 5.45 -11.90 -25.11
N GLY A 81 4.51 -11.10 -25.61
CA GLY A 81 3.54 -11.49 -26.62
C GLY A 81 2.49 -10.41 -26.85
N TYR A 82 1.47 -10.73 -27.63
CA TYR A 82 0.31 -9.89 -27.90
C TYR A 82 -0.97 -10.71 -27.74
N LYS A 83 -2.03 -10.09 -27.23
CA LYS A 83 -3.38 -10.65 -27.22
C LYS A 83 -3.97 -10.63 -28.65
N ASP A 84 -5.06 -11.35 -28.87
CA ASP A 84 -5.77 -11.38 -30.16
C ASP A 84 -6.28 -10.00 -30.62
N ASN A 85 -6.56 -9.10 -29.67
CA ASN A 85 -6.97 -7.72 -29.93
C ASN A 85 -5.80 -6.76 -30.22
N GLY A 86 -4.56 -7.25 -30.22
CA GLY A 86 -3.34 -6.47 -30.45
C GLY A 86 -2.71 -5.83 -29.21
N ASP A 87 -3.31 -5.98 -28.02
CA ASP A 87 -2.73 -5.43 -26.79
C ASP A 87 -1.45 -6.19 -26.40
N PRO A 88 -0.38 -5.50 -25.94
CA PRO A 88 0.83 -6.16 -25.48
C PRO A 88 0.57 -6.99 -24.20
N LEU A 89 1.20 -8.16 -24.15
CA LEU A 89 1.33 -8.97 -22.94
C LEU A 89 2.69 -8.70 -22.31
N TYR A 90 2.69 -8.17 -21.10
CA TYR A 90 3.90 -7.86 -20.35
C TYR A 90 4.36 -9.03 -19.49
N ARG A 91 5.67 -9.20 -19.27
CA ARG A 91 6.22 -10.24 -18.40
C ARG A 91 5.71 -10.04 -16.96
N PRO A 92 5.02 -11.02 -16.35
CA PRO A 92 4.51 -10.88 -14.99
C PRO A 92 5.64 -10.84 -13.96
N VAL A 93 5.42 -10.08 -12.88
CA VAL A 93 6.29 -10.04 -11.70
C VAL A 93 5.58 -10.74 -10.54
N TYR A 94 6.20 -11.80 -10.03
CA TYR A 94 5.71 -12.51 -8.85
C TYR A 94 6.31 -11.90 -7.59
N GLY A 95 5.49 -11.76 -6.54
CA GLY A 95 5.93 -11.15 -5.28
C GLY A 95 6.08 -9.63 -5.33
N GLY A 96 5.46 -8.94 -6.30
CA GLY A 96 5.50 -7.49 -6.45
C GLY A 96 4.60 -6.69 -5.50
N ILE A 97 4.16 -7.28 -4.38
CA ILE A 97 3.35 -6.57 -3.38
C ILE A 97 4.26 -5.70 -2.52
N ASP A 98 3.97 -4.40 -2.45
CA ASP A 98 4.76 -3.42 -1.69
C ASP A 98 4.41 -3.44 -0.18
N SER A 99 5.29 -2.85 0.64
CA SER A 99 4.96 -2.46 2.02
C SER A 99 4.16 -1.15 2.00
N PRO A 100 3.05 -1.02 2.75
CA PRO A 100 2.54 -1.93 3.78
C PRO A 100 1.52 -2.98 3.29
N GLY A 101 1.26 -3.11 1.98
CA GLY A 101 0.39 -4.14 1.42
C GLY A 101 0.85 -5.59 1.70
N SER A 102 2.12 -5.80 2.04
CA SER A 102 2.64 -7.10 2.50
C SER A 102 2.37 -7.41 3.98
N SER A 103 1.78 -6.47 4.72
CA SER A 103 1.39 -6.67 6.12
C SER A 103 0.21 -7.65 6.24
N PRO A 104 0.27 -8.67 7.11
CA PRO A 104 -0.87 -9.57 7.34
C PRO A 104 -2.04 -8.90 8.07
N TYR A 105 -1.86 -7.65 8.54
CA TYR A 105 -2.89 -6.90 9.27
C TYR A 105 -3.69 -5.95 8.36
N ALA A 106 -3.18 -5.62 7.17
CA ALA A 106 -3.87 -4.74 6.23
C ALA A 106 -4.83 -5.53 5.33
N ILE A 107 -5.88 -4.87 4.86
CA ILE A 107 -6.61 -5.29 3.68
C ILE A 107 -5.85 -4.77 2.46
N THR A 108 -5.22 -5.69 1.73
CA THR A 108 -4.42 -5.35 0.55
C THR A 108 -5.27 -5.42 -0.72
N VAL A 109 -5.22 -4.36 -1.52
CA VAL A 109 -6.12 -4.17 -2.67
C VAL A 109 -5.32 -4.08 -3.96
N GLY A 110 -5.61 -4.99 -4.90
CA GLY A 110 -5.14 -4.92 -6.29
C GLY A 110 -6.13 -4.17 -7.20
N ALA A 111 -5.76 -3.99 -8.46
CA ALA A 111 -6.59 -3.31 -9.46
C ALA A 111 -7.09 -4.28 -10.54
N SER A 112 -8.30 -4.03 -11.03
CA SER A 112 -8.87 -4.65 -12.23
C SER A 112 -9.26 -3.54 -13.20
N ASP A 113 -9.17 -3.81 -14.50
CA ASP A 113 -9.82 -2.94 -15.49
C ASP A 113 -11.34 -3.15 -15.43
N SER A 114 -12.09 -2.08 -15.67
CA SER A 114 -13.55 -2.09 -15.78
C SER A 114 -14.05 -2.52 -17.16
N ARG A 115 -13.15 -2.64 -18.14
CA ARG A 115 -13.47 -2.89 -19.55
C ARG A 115 -13.65 -4.36 -19.93
N GLY A 116 -13.38 -5.32 -19.04
CA GLY A 116 -13.61 -6.75 -19.27
C GLY A 116 -12.61 -7.37 -20.25
#